data_AF-G8JRT2-F1
#
_entry.id   AF-G8JRT2-F1
#
_cell.length_a   1.000
_cell.length_b   1.000
_cell.length_c   1.000
_cell.angle_alpha   90.00
_cell.angle_beta   90.00
_cell.angle_gamma   90.00
#
_symmetry.space_group_name_H-M   'P 1'
#
loop_
_entity.id
_entity.type
_entity.pdbx_description
1 polymer ?
#
loop_
_entity_poly.entity_id
_entity_poly.type
_entity_poly.pdbx_seq_one_letter_code
_entity_poly.pdbx_strand_id
1 'polypeptide(L)'
;MKLIALIISTMFAIFAYADTFQYKGCYSKDDLASKLVAKGAYTYQSRGWCQSQCPSAAVLALLNGSDCFCGDDAKVLKGLKTVEEAKCNKPCNGYPFEVCGSENYLSVLLNDKFKNDV
;
A
#
# COMPACT_ATOMS: atom_id res chain seq x y z
N MET A 1 -20.40 -44.69 35.43
CA MET A 1 -19.21 -43.90 35.77
C MET A 1 -18.05 -44.27 34.84
N LYS A 2 -17.90 -43.55 33.73
CA LYS A 2 -16.62 -43.09 33.18
C LYS A 2 -16.92 -42.27 31.91
N LEU A 3 -16.89 -40.96 32.11
CA LEU A 3 -16.92 -39.95 31.08
C LEU A 3 -15.74 -40.17 30.14
N ILE A 4 -16.00 -40.25 28.83
CA ILE A 4 -15.00 -39.90 27.83
C ILE A 4 -15.55 -38.63 27.18
N ALA A 5 -15.24 -37.50 27.81
CA ALA A 5 -15.40 -36.19 27.19
C ALA A 5 -14.41 -36.14 26.03
N LEU A 6 -14.92 -36.30 24.80
CA LEU A 6 -14.18 -35.95 23.59
C LEU A 6 -13.96 -34.44 23.61
N ILE A 7 -12.79 -34.06 24.10
CA ILE A 7 -12.27 -32.69 24.04
C ILE A 7 -12.10 -32.39 22.55
N ILE A 8 -13.09 -31.74 21.95
CA ILE A 8 -12.91 -31.02 20.70
C ILE A 8 -11.96 -29.89 21.05
N SER A 9 -10.66 -30.16 20.94
CA SER A 9 -9.61 -29.15 20.95
C SER A 9 -9.87 -28.27 19.74
N THR A 10 -10.70 -27.25 19.91
CA THR A 10 -10.89 -26.18 18.94
C THR A 10 -9.57 -25.45 18.83
N MET A 11 -8.69 -25.91 17.93
CA MET A 11 -7.63 -25.08 17.38
C MET A 11 -8.32 -23.92 16.68
N PHE A 12 -8.51 -22.82 17.40
CA PHE A 12 -8.79 -21.54 16.81
C PHE A 12 -7.52 -21.16 16.04
N ALA A 13 -7.47 -21.55 14.77
CA ALA A 13 -6.43 -21.09 13.86
C ALA A 13 -6.58 -19.56 13.79
N ILE A 14 -5.65 -18.86 14.42
CA ILE A 14 -5.56 -17.41 14.31
C ILE A 14 -5.08 -17.16 12.88
N PHE A 15 -6.01 -16.89 11.97
CA PHE A 15 -5.65 -16.45 10.62
C PHE A 15 -5.03 -15.06 10.76
N ALA A 16 -3.70 -15.00 10.83
CA ALA A 16 -2.97 -13.75 10.73
C ALA A 16 -3.15 -13.21 9.31
N TYR A 17 -4.00 -12.20 9.16
CA TYR A 17 -4.11 -11.45 7.90
C TYR A 17 -2.89 -10.54 7.80
N ALA A 18 -1.94 -10.91 6.95
CA ALA A 18 -0.87 -10.01 6.54
C ALA A 18 -1.43 -8.96 5.57
N ASP A 19 -1.00 -7.71 5.72
CA ASP A 19 -1.34 -6.67 4.75
C ASP A 19 -0.67 -6.98 3.40
N THR A 20 -1.50 -7.17 2.36
CA THR A 20 -1.04 -7.36 0.98
C THR A 20 -1.37 -6.12 0.15
N PHE A 21 -0.34 -5.44 -0.33
CA PHE A 21 -0.49 -4.22 -1.12
C PHE A 21 -0.34 -4.54 -2.61
N GLN A 22 -1.37 -4.22 -3.38
CA GLN A 22 -1.41 -4.40 -4.83
C GLN A 22 -1.24 -3.07 -5.53
N TYR A 23 -0.50 -3.06 -6.64
CA TYR A 23 -0.41 -1.88 -7.49
C TYR A 23 -1.79 -1.51 -8.03
N LYS A 24 -2.22 -0.28 -7.76
CA LYS A 24 -3.54 0.23 -8.14
C LYS A 24 -3.51 1.11 -9.39
N GLY A 25 -2.39 1.80 -9.62
CA GLY A 25 -2.18 2.58 -10.84
C GLY A 25 -1.33 3.83 -10.62
N CYS A 26 -1.13 4.57 -11.70
CA CYS A 26 -0.48 5.87 -11.73
C CYS A 26 -1.49 7.01 -11.54
N TYR A 27 -1.26 7.90 -10.57
CA TYR A 27 -2.16 9.02 -10.26
C TYR A 27 -1.43 10.36 -10.30
N SER A 28 -2.13 11.45 -10.60
CA SER A 28 -1.56 12.80 -10.45
C SER A 28 -1.24 13.07 -8.98
N LYS A 29 -0.06 13.66 -8.71
CA LYS A 29 0.31 14.10 -7.36
C LYS A 29 -0.72 15.08 -6.79
N ASP A 30 -1.22 15.99 -7.61
CA ASP A 30 -2.13 17.06 -7.18
C ASP A 30 -3.50 16.54 -6.72
N ASP A 31 -3.92 15.37 -7.22
CA ASP A 31 -5.21 14.76 -6.86
C ASP A 31 -5.21 14.08 -5.49
N LEU A 32 -4.02 13.65 -5.03
CA LEU A 32 -3.90 12.67 -3.94
C LEU A 32 -2.91 13.07 -2.84
N ALA A 33 -1.77 13.71 -3.15
CA ALA A 33 -0.69 13.91 -2.17
C ALA A 33 -1.13 14.70 -0.93
N SER A 34 -2.00 15.70 -1.09
CA SER A 34 -2.52 16.50 0.03
C SER A 34 -3.47 15.73 0.97
N LYS A 35 -3.96 14.55 0.55
CA LYS A 35 -4.84 13.67 1.31
C LYS A 35 -4.08 12.53 2.01
N LEU A 36 -2.76 12.48 1.82
CA LEU A 36 -1.89 11.44 2.35
C LEU A 36 -0.86 12.03 3.31
N VAL A 37 -0.31 11.18 4.18
CA VAL A 37 0.75 11.55 5.13
C VAL A 37 2.10 11.16 4.57
N ALA A 38 2.95 12.15 4.30
CA ALA A 38 4.33 11.92 3.86
C ALA A 38 5.17 11.29 4.98
N LYS A 39 6.01 10.32 4.61
CA LYS A 39 7.05 9.72 5.47
C LYS A 39 8.45 10.25 5.17
N GLY A 40 8.56 11.14 4.19
CA GLY A 40 9.80 11.74 3.73
C GLY A 40 10.51 10.88 2.69
N ALA A 41 11.64 11.42 2.20
CA ALA A 41 12.49 10.76 1.24
C ALA A 41 13.42 9.74 1.93
N TYR A 42 13.65 8.61 1.29
CA TYR A 42 14.62 7.61 1.74
C TYR A 42 15.55 7.19 0.59
N THR A 43 16.85 7.16 0.88
CA THR A 43 17.88 6.82 -0.12
C THR A 43 17.71 5.40 -0.67
N TYR A 44 17.24 4.46 0.15
CA TYR A 44 17.00 3.08 -0.23
C TYR A 44 15.50 2.76 -0.36
N GLN A 45 14.72 3.71 -0.85
CA GLN A 45 13.28 3.55 -1.07
C GLN A 45 12.95 2.31 -1.93
N SER A 46 11.95 1.55 -1.50
CA SER A 46 11.31 0.44 -2.21
C SER A 46 9.83 0.36 -1.81
N ARG A 47 9.00 -0.40 -2.52
CA ARG A 47 7.60 -0.61 -2.12
C ARG A 47 7.54 -1.28 -0.74
N GLY A 48 8.39 -2.28 -0.50
CA GLY A 48 8.50 -2.97 0.79
C GLY A 48 8.92 -2.04 1.93
N TRP A 49 9.86 -1.12 1.70
CA TRP A 49 10.21 -0.12 2.71
C TRP A 49 9.01 0.81 2.98
N CYS A 50 8.33 1.33 1.95
CA CYS A 50 7.16 2.18 2.16
C CYS A 50 6.06 1.46 2.95
N GLN A 51 5.79 0.19 2.63
CA GLN A 51 4.86 -0.65 3.38
C GLN A 51 5.25 -0.75 4.87
N SER A 52 6.53 -0.93 5.19
CA SER A 52 7.01 -0.96 6.59
C SER A 52 6.78 0.35 7.35
N GLN A 53 6.72 1.49 6.65
CA GLN A 53 6.46 2.81 7.24
C GLN A 53 4.96 3.10 7.39
N CYS A 54 4.11 2.25 6.80
CA CYS A 54 2.67 2.42 6.70
C CYS A 54 1.93 1.16 7.20
N PRO A 55 2.15 0.71 8.46
CA PRO A 55 1.47 -0.47 8.98
C PRO A 55 -0.05 -0.27 8.96
N SER A 56 -0.79 -1.25 8.44
CA SER A 56 -2.26 -1.23 8.35
C SER A 56 -2.87 -0.08 7.54
N ALA A 57 -2.05 0.67 6.78
CA ALA A 57 -2.56 1.69 5.88
C ALA A 57 -3.46 1.09 4.80
N ALA A 58 -4.43 1.87 4.34
CA ALA A 58 -5.26 1.51 3.21
C ALA A 58 -4.54 1.76 1.88
N VAL A 59 -3.77 2.84 1.80
CA VAL A 59 -3.09 3.31 0.58
C VAL A 59 -1.63 3.58 0.87
N LEU A 60 -0.75 3.13 -0.03
CA LEU A 60 0.62 3.61 -0.14
C LEU A 60 0.75 4.41 -1.42
N ALA A 61 1.53 5.48 -1.41
CA ALA A 61 1.89 6.17 -2.64
C ALA A 61 3.39 6.47 -2.65
N LEU A 62 4.02 6.23 -3.78
CA LEU A 62 5.45 6.45 -3.98
C LEU A 62 5.65 7.56 -5.01
N LEU A 63 6.53 8.50 -4.69
CA LEU A 63 6.81 9.67 -5.52
C LEU A 63 8.31 9.77 -5.79
N ASN A 64 8.64 10.16 -7.02
CA ASN A 64 9.97 10.57 -7.42
C ASN A 64 11.12 9.60 -7.07
N GLY A 65 10.86 8.29 -6.95
CA GLY A 65 11.89 7.28 -6.65
C GLY A 65 12.32 7.18 -5.18
N SER A 66 12.01 8.18 -4.35
CA SER A 66 12.52 8.30 -2.97
C SER A 66 11.46 8.53 -1.90
N ASP A 67 10.33 9.12 -2.24
CA ASP A 67 9.33 9.53 -1.25
C ASP A 67 8.24 8.47 -1.08
N CYS A 68 7.77 8.36 0.16
CA CYS A 68 6.68 7.47 0.56
C CYS A 68 5.57 8.26 1.25
N PHE A 69 4.32 7.86 1.00
CA PHE A 69 3.12 8.41 1.60
C PHE A 69 2.21 7.27 2.08
N CYS A 70 1.54 7.47 3.22
CA CYS A 70 0.52 6.56 3.73
C CYS A 70 -0.86 7.24 3.72
N GLY A 71 -1.92 6.47 3.48
CA GLY A 71 -3.30 6.90 3.66
C GLY A 71 -4.10 5.83 4.38
N ASP A 72 -4.88 6.24 5.39
CA ASP A 72 -5.64 5.31 6.23
C ASP A 72 -7.07 5.04 5.71
N ASP A 73 -7.53 5.82 4.73
CA ASP A 73 -8.85 5.68 4.11
C ASP A 73 -8.71 5.43 2.61
N ALA A 74 -9.19 4.29 2.11
CA ALA A 74 -9.18 3.96 0.68
C ALA A 74 -10.09 4.89 -0.15
N LYS A 75 -11.08 5.55 0.46
CA LYS A 75 -12.00 6.47 -0.23
C LYS A 75 -11.29 7.70 -0.80
N VAL A 76 -10.05 7.99 -0.40
CA VAL A 76 -9.23 9.05 -1.02
C VAL A 76 -9.02 8.82 -2.52
N LEU A 77 -9.13 7.56 -2.98
CA LEU A 77 -9.02 7.17 -4.38
C LEU A 77 -10.38 7.19 -5.12
N LYS A 78 -11.50 7.36 -4.41
CA LYS A 78 -12.83 7.31 -5.01
C LYS A 78 -13.05 8.43 -6.01
N GLY A 79 -13.44 8.06 -7.23
CA GLY A 79 -13.68 8.99 -8.34
C GLY A 79 -12.41 9.59 -8.96
N LEU A 80 -11.22 9.25 -8.45
CA LEU A 80 -9.96 9.60 -9.10
C LEU A 80 -9.73 8.72 -10.32
N LYS A 81 -9.13 9.30 -11.37
CA LYS A 81 -8.76 8.57 -12.59
C LYS A 81 -7.27 8.30 -12.59
N THR A 82 -6.90 7.11 -13.03
CA THR A 82 -5.51 6.81 -13.34
C THR A 82 -5.08 7.54 -14.61
N VAL A 83 -3.78 7.80 -14.72
CA VAL A 83 -3.13 8.30 -15.95
C VAL A 83 -2.30 7.19 -16.58
N GLU A 84 -1.67 7.48 -17.73
CA GLU A 84 -0.78 6.56 -18.42
C GLU A 84 0.39 6.11 -17.52
N GLU A 85 0.66 4.80 -17.50
CA GLU A 85 1.73 4.20 -16.70
C GLU A 85 3.12 4.76 -17.04
N ALA A 86 3.33 5.21 -18.28
CA ALA A 86 4.58 5.87 -18.69
C ALA A 86 4.90 7.14 -17.89
N LYS A 87 3.91 7.75 -17.23
CA LYS A 87 4.10 8.90 -16.33
C LYS A 87 4.58 8.52 -14.94
N CYS A 88 4.42 7.27 -14.55
CA CYS A 88 5.01 6.66 -13.36
C CYS A 88 6.05 5.64 -13.81
N ASN A 89 7.19 6.10 -14.30
CA ASN A 89 8.25 5.21 -14.82
C ASN A 89 9.57 5.33 -14.07
N LYS A 90 9.63 6.13 -12.99
CA LYS A 90 10.85 6.28 -12.21
C LYS A 90 11.07 5.04 -11.33
N PRO A 91 12.23 4.37 -11.46
CA PRO A 91 12.59 3.29 -10.57
C PRO A 91 12.70 3.74 -9.12
N CYS A 92 12.44 2.84 -8.19
CA CYS A 92 12.73 3.07 -6.78
C CYS A 92 14.25 3.11 -6.55
N ASN A 93 14.73 4.07 -5.75
CA ASN A 93 16.17 4.28 -5.55
C ASN A 93 16.89 3.08 -4.89
N GLY A 94 16.22 2.39 -3.97
CA GLY A 94 16.77 1.22 -3.26
C GLY A 94 16.48 -0.12 -3.92
N TYR A 95 15.52 -0.17 -4.87
CA TYR A 95 15.15 -1.40 -5.55
C TYR A 95 14.64 -1.10 -6.97
N PRO A 96 15.53 -1.01 -7.97
CA PRO A 96 15.22 -0.44 -9.29
C PRO A 96 14.32 -1.32 -10.17
N PHE A 97 13.96 -2.52 -9.71
CA PHE A 97 12.98 -3.38 -10.38
C PHE A 97 11.53 -2.99 -10.06
N GLU A 98 11.33 -2.09 -9.10
CA GLU A 98 10.03 -1.52 -8.77
C GLU A 98 9.93 -0.08 -9.28
N VAL A 99 8.70 0.32 -9.57
CA VAL A 99 8.35 1.68 -9.96
C VAL A 99 7.86 2.46 -8.74
N CYS A 100 8.38 3.67 -8.59
CA CYS A 100 8.16 4.62 -7.49
C CYS A 100 7.71 6.01 -8.02
N GLY A 101 6.73 6.02 -8.92
CA GLY A 101 6.12 7.24 -9.46
C GLY A 101 7.02 8.03 -10.40
N SER A 102 6.96 9.35 -10.30
CA SER A 102 7.84 10.36 -10.93
C SER A 102 7.69 11.68 -10.16
N GLU A 103 8.19 12.81 -10.67
CA GLU A 103 8.14 14.11 -9.99
C GLU A 103 6.70 14.62 -9.74
N ASN A 104 5.76 14.28 -10.64
CA ASN A 104 4.39 14.78 -10.62
C ASN A 104 3.33 13.68 -10.60
N TYR A 105 3.75 12.41 -10.55
CA TYR A 105 2.83 11.28 -10.58
C TYR A 105 3.20 10.24 -9.53
N LEU A 106 2.19 9.74 -8.83
CA LEU A 106 2.31 8.77 -7.75
C LEU A 106 2.07 7.36 -8.26
N SER A 107 2.98 6.45 -7.96
CA SER A 107 2.67 5.01 -8.03
C SER A 107 1.90 4.63 -6.77
N VAL A 108 0.63 4.27 -6.92
CA VAL A 108 -0.26 3.99 -5.80
C VAL A 108 -0.43 2.49 -5.62
N LEU A 109 -0.32 2.02 -4.39
CA LEU A 109 -0.68 0.67 -3.99
C LEU A 109 -1.86 0.72 -3.02
N LEU A 110 -2.76 -0.25 -3.14
CA LEU A 110 -3.91 -0.42 -2.28
C LEU A 110 -3.77 -1.70 -1.48
N ASN A 111 -4.04 -1.63 -0.18
CA ASN A 111 -4.14 -2.81 0.65
C ASN A 111 -5.42 -3.58 0.30
N ASP A 112 -5.29 -4.87 -0.01
CA ASP A 112 -6.39 -5.73 -0.45
C ASP A 112 -7.56 -5.79 0.54
N LYS A 113 -7.29 -5.53 1.83
CA LYS A 113 -8.32 -5.41 2.88
C LYS A 113 -9.38 -4.35 2.55
N PHE A 114 -9.00 -3.28 1.85
CA PHE A 114 -9.86 -2.12 1.56
C PHE A 114 -10.27 -2.02 0.09
N LYS A 115 -10.11 -3.11 -0.70
CA LYS A 115 -10.40 -3.12 -2.14
C LYS A 115 -11.85 -2.81 -2.52
N ASN A 116 -12.78 -2.92 -1.57
CA ASN A 116 -14.20 -2.64 -1.76
C ASN A 116 -14.60 -1.22 -1.32
N ASP A 117 -13.66 -0.44 -0.78
CA ASP A 117 -13.91 0.90 -0.23
C ASP A 117 -13.53 2.03 -1.20
N VAL A 118 -13.09 1.67 -2.40
CA VAL A 118 -12.57 2.54 -3.47
C VAL A 118 -13.64 2.94 -4.48
#